data_AF-A0A817F5F7-F1
#
_entry.id   AF-A0A817F5F7-F1
#
_cell.length_a   1.000
_cell.length_b   1.000
_cell.length_c   1.000
_cell.angle_alpha   90.00
_cell.angle_beta   90.00
_cell.angle_gamma   90.00
#
_symmetry.space_group_name_H-M   'P 1'
#
loop_
_entity.id
_entity.type
_entity.pdbx_description
1 polymer ?
#
loop_
_entity_poly.entity_id
_entity_poly.type
_entity_poly.pdbx_seq_one_letter_code
_entity_poly.pdbx_strand_id
1 'polypeptide(L)'
;MLFKTDIIVICTLSKYLLDSVFAACGNSLKKLFDIKIKENPKTSVIDITTDGKIPSKVIYFIVWQPDSDSNLLYQSIPELLSTIIEKAINENYKSIAFSPIGCDHYGCSIKLIAQTFIRQVQEQIIKYPMKILFVIPSDRIDIYDEFYKQLNSFQQHEQNPIKKSVSITIEKGKIEIEQGDIIKQNVIIIINLK
;
A
#
# COMPACT_ATOMS: atom_id res chain seq x y z
N MET A 1 -3.91 6.58 -16.50
CA MET A 1 -3.02 5.47 -16.89
C MET A 1 -3.25 4.35 -15.89
N LEU A 2 -3.32 3.08 -16.31
CA LEU A 2 -3.45 1.95 -15.37
C LEU A 2 -2.19 1.86 -14.50
N PHE A 3 -2.35 1.87 -13.18
CA PHE A 3 -1.27 1.54 -12.24
C PHE A 3 -0.80 0.11 -12.53
N LYS A 4 0.39 -0.04 -13.11
CA LYS A 4 1.02 -1.35 -13.30
C LYS A 4 2.01 -1.58 -12.16
N THR A 5 1.50 -2.14 -11.06
CA THR A 5 2.32 -2.72 -10.00
C THR A 5 2.17 -4.23 -10.02
N ASP A 6 3.22 -4.96 -9.64
CA ASP A 6 3.17 -6.41 -9.56
C ASP A 6 2.21 -6.87 -8.44
N ILE A 7 2.24 -6.17 -7.31
CA ILE A 7 1.44 -6.47 -6.12
C ILE A 7 0.51 -5.29 -5.79
N ILE A 8 -0.71 -5.61 -5.35
CA ILE A 8 -1.59 -4.70 -4.62
C ILE A 8 -1.75 -5.21 -3.18
N VAL A 9 -1.66 -4.31 -2.21
CA VAL A 9 -1.76 -4.61 -0.78
C VAL A 9 -2.99 -3.95 -0.19
N ILE A 10 -3.89 -4.77 0.36
CA ILE A 10 -5.19 -4.33 0.89
C ILE A 10 -5.37 -4.84 2.31
N CYS A 11 -5.79 -3.97 3.20
CA CYS A 11 -6.26 -4.38 4.53
C CYS A 11 -7.66 -4.96 4.44
N THR A 12 -7.89 -6.16 4.99
CA THR A 12 -9.22 -6.80 5.01
C THR A 12 -10.24 -6.03 5.85
N LEU A 13 -9.79 -5.12 6.71
CA LEU A 13 -10.64 -4.25 7.52
C LEU A 13 -11.23 -3.09 6.70
N SER A 14 -10.61 -2.73 5.57
CA SER A 14 -11.18 -1.75 4.66
C SER A 14 -12.26 -2.40 3.79
N LYS A 15 -13.50 -2.45 4.32
CA LYS A 15 -14.64 -3.04 3.60
C LYS A 15 -14.81 -2.45 2.20
N TYR A 16 -14.68 -1.13 2.07
CA TYR A 16 -14.78 -0.45 0.78
C TYR A 16 -13.77 -0.99 -0.25
N LEU A 17 -12.49 -1.09 0.12
CA LEU A 17 -11.44 -1.59 -0.78
C LEU A 17 -11.58 -3.08 -1.05
N LEU A 18 -11.95 -3.86 -0.03
CA LEU A 18 -12.16 -5.29 -0.14
C LEU A 18 -13.31 -5.61 -1.11
N ASP A 19 -14.47 -4.97 -0.93
CA ASP A 19 -15.64 -5.15 -1.78
C ASP A 19 -15.35 -4.68 -3.22
N SER A 20 -14.63 -3.57 -3.37
CA SER A 20 -14.24 -3.05 -4.68
C SER A 20 -13.31 -4.02 -5.42
N VAL A 21 -12.33 -4.64 -4.74
CA VAL A 21 -11.45 -5.65 -5.37
C VAL A 21 -12.21 -6.91 -5.75
N PHE A 22 -13.11 -7.39 -4.89
CA PHE A 22 -13.95 -8.53 -5.23
C PHE A 22 -14.90 -8.23 -6.39
N ALA A 23 -15.42 -7.01 -6.48
CA ALA A 23 -16.22 -6.59 -7.64
C ALA A 23 -15.39 -6.57 -8.93
N ALA A 24 -14.15 -6.06 -8.89
CA ALA A 24 -13.29 -5.95 -10.06
C ALA A 24 -12.70 -7.29 -10.53
N CYS A 25 -12.33 -8.17 -9.61
CA CYS A 25 -11.76 -9.48 -9.94
C CYS A 25 -12.83 -10.59 -10.08
N GLY A 26 -14.05 -10.33 -9.60
CA GLY A 26 -15.17 -11.25 -9.64
C GLY A 26 -15.15 -12.31 -8.52
N ASN A 27 -16.20 -13.13 -8.52
CA ASN A 27 -16.49 -14.08 -7.44
C ASN A 27 -15.46 -15.20 -7.24
N SER A 28 -14.65 -15.52 -8.26
CA SER A 28 -13.59 -16.53 -8.16
C SER A 28 -12.53 -16.11 -7.14
N LEU A 29 -12.10 -14.84 -7.18
CA LEU A 29 -11.12 -14.30 -6.24
C LEU A 29 -11.64 -14.35 -4.80
N LYS A 30 -12.90 -13.95 -4.59
CA LYS A 30 -13.55 -13.98 -3.27
C LYS A 30 -13.59 -15.40 -2.70
N LYS A 31 -13.96 -16.40 -3.51
CA LYS A 31 -13.97 -17.82 -3.08
C LYS A 31 -12.58 -18.29 -2.66
N LEU A 32 -11.53 -17.93 -3.41
CA LEU A 32 -10.15 -18.28 -3.06
C LEU A 32 -9.72 -17.61 -1.75
N PHE A 33 -10.10 -16.35 -1.55
CA PHE A 33 -9.86 -15.64 -0.29
C PHE A 33 -10.55 -16.34 0.89
N ASP A 34 -11.83 -16.69 0.74
CA ASP A 34 -12.62 -17.37 1.78
C ASP A 34 -12.07 -18.77 2.11
N ILE A 35 -11.47 -19.47 1.14
CA ILE A 35 -10.80 -20.76 1.36
C ILE A 35 -9.51 -20.54 2.14
N LYS A 36 -8.62 -19.65 1.67
CA LYS A 36 -7.31 -19.42 2.30
C LYS A 36 -7.43 -18.92 3.75
N ILE A 37 -8.40 -18.05 4.03
CA ILE A 37 -8.61 -17.54 5.40
C ILE A 37 -9.15 -18.63 6.35
N LYS A 38 -9.93 -19.59 5.83
CA LYS A 38 -10.41 -20.74 6.62
C LYS A 38 -9.32 -21.77 6.87
N GLU A 39 -8.45 -22.01 5.89
CA GLU A 39 -7.32 -22.94 6.01
C GLU A 39 -6.27 -22.45 7.00
N ASN A 40 -6.02 -21.14 7.06
CA ASN A 40 -5.07 -20.54 7.99
C ASN A 40 -5.63 -19.26 8.63
N PRO A 41 -6.48 -19.37 9.67
CA PRO A 41 -7.13 -18.22 10.31
C PRO A 41 -6.16 -17.31 11.09
N LYS A 42 -4.91 -17.76 11.32
CA LYS A 42 -3.88 -16.99 12.03
C LYS A 42 -2.88 -16.32 11.08
N THR A 43 -3.06 -16.44 9.77
CA THR A 43 -2.17 -15.79 8.81
C THR A 43 -2.31 -14.28 8.90
N SER A 44 -1.20 -13.55 8.84
CA SER A 44 -1.19 -12.08 8.77
C SER A 44 -1.37 -11.57 7.32
N VAL A 45 -1.01 -12.39 6.33
CA VAL A 45 -1.08 -12.06 4.90
C VAL A 45 -1.63 -13.25 4.12
N ILE A 46 -2.58 -12.98 3.23
CA ILE A 46 -3.10 -13.93 2.24
C ILE A 46 -2.73 -13.40 0.85
N ASP A 47 -1.87 -14.10 0.14
CA ASP A 47 -1.61 -13.81 -1.29
C ASP A 47 -2.63 -14.52 -2.19
N ILE A 48 -3.08 -13.86 -3.26
CA ILE A 48 -3.90 -14.50 -4.30
C ILE A 48 -3.46 -13.97 -5.67
N THR A 49 -3.07 -14.87 -6.57
CA THR A 49 -2.74 -14.54 -7.96
C THR A 49 -3.99 -14.10 -8.69
N THR A 50 -3.87 -13.02 -9.47
CA THR A 50 -4.98 -12.49 -10.26
C THR A 50 -5.11 -13.25 -11.58
N ASP A 51 -6.31 -13.24 -12.17
CA ASP A 51 -6.59 -13.83 -13.49
C ASP A 51 -6.40 -12.81 -14.64
N GLY A 52 -5.72 -11.68 -14.37
CA GLY A 52 -5.50 -10.61 -15.34
C GLY A 52 -6.63 -9.60 -15.49
N LYS A 53 -7.74 -9.72 -14.74
CA LYS A 53 -8.82 -8.70 -14.71
C LYS A 53 -8.37 -7.36 -14.14
N ILE A 54 -7.33 -7.37 -13.32
CA ILE A 54 -6.64 -6.18 -12.84
C ILE A 54 -5.17 -6.24 -13.30
N PRO A 55 -4.51 -5.09 -13.52
CA PRO A 55 -3.16 -5.03 -14.09
C PRO A 55 -2.04 -5.56 -13.18
N SER A 56 -2.36 -5.95 -11.94
CA SER A 56 -1.42 -6.55 -10.98
C SER A 56 -1.41 -8.06 -11.05
N LYS A 57 -0.26 -8.68 -10.74
CA LYS A 57 -0.06 -10.14 -10.80
C LYS A 57 -0.64 -10.83 -9.58
N VAL A 58 -0.55 -10.22 -8.41
CA VAL A 58 -1.01 -10.79 -7.13
C VAL A 58 -1.64 -9.70 -6.25
N ILE A 59 -2.57 -10.10 -5.41
CA ILE A 59 -3.12 -9.27 -4.34
C ILE A 59 -2.69 -9.88 -3.01
N TYR A 60 -2.10 -9.06 -2.14
CA TYR A 60 -1.84 -9.40 -0.75
C TYR A 60 -2.93 -8.79 0.12
N PHE A 61 -3.76 -9.64 0.71
CA PHE A 61 -4.74 -9.27 1.71
C PHE A 61 -4.10 -9.35 3.09
N ILE A 62 -3.97 -8.22 3.76
CA ILE A 62 -3.50 -8.15 5.13
C ILE A 62 -4.67 -8.45 6.04
N VAL A 63 -4.58 -9.57 6.76
CA VAL A 63 -5.50 -9.94 7.83
C VAL A 63 -4.96 -9.33 9.11
N TRP A 64 -5.18 -8.02 9.25
CA TRP A 64 -4.76 -7.29 10.44
C TRP A 64 -5.89 -7.35 11.47
N GLN A 65 -5.54 -7.72 12.69
CA GLN A 65 -6.41 -7.55 13.85
C GLN A 65 -5.72 -6.55 14.77
N PRO A 66 -6.15 -5.28 14.75
CA PRO A 66 -5.51 -4.25 15.53
C PRO A 66 -5.67 -4.58 17.01
N ASP A 67 -4.55 -4.52 17.72
CA ASP A 67 -4.58 -4.61 19.18
C ASP A 67 -5.32 -3.38 19.73
N SER A 68 -6.01 -3.55 20.84
CA SER A 68 -6.58 -2.46 21.61
C SER A 68 -5.52 -1.49 22.13
N ASP A 69 -4.27 -1.95 22.30
CA ASP A 69 -3.14 -1.10 22.65
C ASP A 69 -2.53 -0.43 21.40
N SER A 70 -2.72 0.88 21.32
CA SER A 70 -2.15 1.72 20.25
C SER A 70 -0.62 1.57 20.12
N ASN A 71 0.12 1.31 21.19
CA ASN A 71 1.58 1.14 21.11
C ASN A 71 1.96 -0.17 20.41
N LEU A 72 1.29 -1.27 20.75
CA LEU A 72 1.47 -2.56 20.07
C LEU A 72 1.06 -2.45 18.61
N LEU A 73 0.01 -1.67 18.33
CA LEU A 73 -0.42 -1.37 16.98
C LEU A 73 0.68 -0.68 16.15
N TYR A 74 1.33 0.35 16.72
CA TYR A 74 2.42 1.06 16.05
C TYR A 74 3.67 0.20 15.85
N GLN A 75 3.93 -0.76 16.73
CA GLN A 75 5.01 -1.74 16.57
C GLN A 75 4.70 -2.77 15.49
N SER A 76 3.42 -3.13 15.31
CA SER A 76 3.00 -4.11 14.31
C SER A 76 3.14 -3.63 12.86
N ILE A 77 3.03 -2.32 12.61
CA ILE A 77 3.09 -1.75 11.25
C ILE A 77 4.49 -1.94 10.61
N PRO A 78 5.61 -1.61 11.26
CA PRO A 78 6.95 -1.89 10.75
C PRO A 78 7.21 -3.36 10.42
N GLU A 79 6.79 -4.27 11.30
CA GLU A 79 6.95 -5.72 11.11
C GLU A 79 6.13 -6.22 9.92
N LEU A 80 4.88 -5.75 9.82
CA LEU A 80 3.98 -6.04 8.71
C LEU A 80 4.55 -5.57 7.36
N LEU A 81 5.04 -4.32 7.30
CA LEU A 81 5.65 -3.77 6.10
C LEU A 81 6.90 -4.54 5.68
N SER A 82 7.76 -4.89 6.64
CA SER A 82 8.95 -5.70 6.39
C SER A 82 8.58 -7.07 5.84
N THR A 83 7.62 -7.75 6.47
CA THR A 83 7.11 -9.05 6.02
C THR A 83 6.58 -9.00 4.58
N ILE A 84 5.82 -7.96 4.23
CA ILE A 84 5.25 -7.80 2.89
C ILE A 84 6.34 -7.56 1.85
N ILE A 85 7.28 -6.66 2.13
CA ILE A 85 8.36 -6.30 1.20
C ILE A 85 9.30 -7.49 1.02
N GLU A 86 9.70 -8.17 2.09
CA GLU A 86 10.55 -9.36 2.03
C GLU A 86 9.88 -10.50 1.25
N LYS A 87 8.60 -10.76 1.52
CA LYS A 87 7.82 -11.75 0.76
C LYS A 87 7.79 -11.40 -0.73
N ALA A 88 7.53 -10.14 -1.07
CA ALA A 88 7.52 -9.67 -2.45
C ALA A 88 8.87 -9.84 -3.16
N ILE A 89 9.98 -9.57 -2.47
CA ILE A 89 11.33 -9.76 -2.98
C ILE A 89 11.63 -11.25 -3.19
N ASN A 90 11.30 -12.10 -2.22
CA ASN A 90 11.48 -13.55 -2.32
C ASN A 90 10.69 -14.16 -3.49
N GLU A 91 9.54 -13.55 -3.83
CA GLU A 91 8.71 -13.92 -4.98
C GLU A 91 9.11 -13.20 -6.28
N ASN A 92 10.24 -12.48 -6.29
CA ASN A 92 10.82 -11.77 -7.44
C ASN A 92 9.96 -10.65 -8.04
N TYR A 93 9.04 -10.08 -7.27
CA TYR A 93 8.29 -8.89 -7.68
C TYR A 93 9.13 -7.61 -7.55
N LYS A 94 8.82 -6.60 -8.37
CA LYS A 94 9.58 -5.34 -8.45
C LYS A 94 8.78 -4.12 -8.02
N SER A 95 7.46 -4.26 -7.86
CA SER A 95 6.59 -3.14 -7.54
C SER A 95 5.40 -3.51 -6.66
N ILE A 96 5.12 -2.68 -5.65
CA ILE A 96 4.03 -2.85 -4.68
C ILE A 96 3.20 -1.58 -4.60
N ALA A 97 1.87 -1.71 -4.64
CA ALA A 97 0.93 -0.65 -4.30
C ALA A 97 0.33 -0.90 -2.90
N PHE A 98 0.47 0.05 -1.98
CA PHE A 98 -0.16 0.03 -0.67
C PHE A 98 -1.38 0.95 -0.63
N SER A 99 -2.48 0.43 -0.08
CA SER A 99 -3.54 1.27 0.48
C SER A 99 -3.11 1.87 1.83
N PRO A 100 -3.70 2.99 2.29
CA PRO A 100 -3.38 3.62 3.58
C PRO A 100 -3.92 2.79 4.76
N ILE A 101 -3.25 1.67 5.05
CA ILE A 101 -3.63 0.72 6.09
C ILE A 101 -3.61 1.42 7.46
N GLY A 102 -4.71 1.29 8.20
CA GLY A 102 -4.85 1.83 9.56
C GLY A 102 -5.38 3.26 9.66
N CYS A 103 -5.50 3.99 8.55
CA CYS A 103 -5.95 5.39 8.59
C CYS A 103 -7.47 5.58 8.76
N ASP A 104 -8.28 4.51 8.64
CA ASP A 104 -9.73 4.66 8.48
C ASP A 104 -10.58 4.31 9.73
N HIS A 105 -10.15 3.36 10.58
CA HIS A 105 -11.09 2.70 11.50
C HIS A 105 -10.59 2.40 12.93
N TYR A 106 -9.40 2.85 13.34
CA TYR A 106 -8.80 2.42 14.62
C TYR A 106 -8.37 3.54 15.58
N GLY A 107 -8.85 4.76 15.35
CA GLY A 107 -8.45 5.91 16.18
C GLY A 107 -6.95 6.22 16.12
N CYS A 108 -6.23 5.59 15.19
CA CYS A 108 -4.82 5.84 14.97
C CYS A 108 -4.62 7.24 14.42
N SER A 109 -3.57 7.90 14.86
CA SER A 109 -3.17 9.18 14.29
C SER A 109 -2.69 8.96 12.85
N ILE A 110 -3.37 9.56 11.87
CA ILE A 110 -2.97 9.56 10.45
C ILE A 110 -1.51 9.99 10.32
N LYS A 111 -1.11 11.02 11.07
CA LYS A 111 0.27 11.51 11.14
C LYS A 111 1.25 10.42 11.56
N LEU A 112 0.93 9.68 12.62
CA LEU A 112 1.83 8.65 13.13
C LEU A 112 1.91 7.45 12.19
N ILE A 113 0.79 7.06 11.56
CA ILE A 113 0.78 6.02 10.53
C ILE A 113 1.63 6.44 9.34
N ALA A 114 1.36 7.61 8.76
CA ALA A 114 2.08 8.13 7.60
C ALA A 114 3.59 8.21 7.90
N GLN A 115 3.96 8.76 9.06
CA GLN A 115 5.36 8.86 9.48
C GLN A 115 6.02 7.48 9.59
N THR A 116 5.33 6.52 10.21
CA THR A 116 5.84 5.15 10.41
C THR A 116 5.98 4.42 9.07
N PHE A 117 4.99 4.54 8.19
CA PHE A 117 4.99 3.96 6.86
C PHE A 117 6.12 4.48 5.99
N ILE A 118 6.25 5.81 5.89
CA ILE A 118 7.30 6.44 5.08
C ILE A 118 8.68 6.06 5.60
N ARG A 119 8.91 6.15 6.91
CA ARG A 119 10.19 5.77 7.53
C ARG A 119 10.53 4.30 7.23
N GLN A 120 9.58 3.38 7.47
CA GLN A 120 9.85 1.95 7.26
C GLN A 120 10.11 1.62 5.80
N VAL A 121 9.33 2.19 4.88
CA VAL A 121 9.54 1.99 3.45
C VAL A 121 10.90 2.50 3.01
N GLN A 122 11.35 3.65 3.51
CA GLN A 122 12.69 4.18 3.24
C GLN A 122 13.80 3.24 3.70
N GLU A 123 13.71 2.71 4.93
CA GLU A 123 14.68 1.75 5.44
C GLU A 123 14.74 0.47 4.59
N GLN A 124 13.59 0.04 4.06
CA GLN A 124 13.47 -1.18 3.27
C GLN A 124 13.97 -1.02 1.83
N ILE A 125 13.71 0.11 1.16
CA ILE A 125 14.17 0.33 -0.23
C ILE A 125 15.68 0.53 -0.37
N ILE A 126 16.37 0.93 0.71
CA ILE A 126 17.84 0.94 0.77
C ILE A 126 18.37 -0.50 0.65
N LYS A 127 17.70 -1.44 1.31
CA LYS A 127 18.07 -2.87 1.31
C LYS A 127 17.64 -3.56 0.02
N TYR A 128 16.45 -3.22 -0.49
CA TYR A 128 15.80 -3.95 -1.57
C TYR A 128 15.39 -3.02 -2.74
N PRO A 129 15.89 -3.25 -3.97
CA PRO A 129 15.48 -2.47 -5.14
C PRO A 129 14.01 -2.74 -5.49
N MET A 130 13.11 -1.85 -5.08
CA MET A 130 11.67 -1.99 -5.30
C MET A 130 11.00 -0.64 -5.52
N LYS A 131 9.98 -0.64 -6.38
CA LYS A 131 9.06 0.49 -6.54
C LYS A 131 7.90 0.35 -5.55
N ILE A 132 7.68 1.37 -4.72
CA ILE A 132 6.57 1.41 -3.76
C ILE A 132 5.66 2.58 -4.11
N LEU A 133 4.38 2.28 -4.26
CA LEU A 133 3.32 3.25 -4.56
C LEU A 133 2.32 3.29 -3.41
N PHE A 134 2.04 4.48 -2.89
CA PHE A 134 0.91 4.70 -1.98
C PHE A 134 -0.30 5.19 -2.77
N VAL A 135 -1.38 4.43 -2.74
CA VAL A 135 -2.64 4.73 -3.44
C VAL A 135 -3.67 5.18 -2.42
N ILE A 136 -3.95 6.48 -2.40
CA ILE A 136 -4.84 7.10 -1.40
C ILE A 136 -6.15 7.48 -2.08
N PRO A 137 -7.33 7.06 -1.57
CA PRO A 137 -8.62 7.42 -2.15
C PRO A 137 -8.76 8.94 -2.36
N SER A 138 -9.35 9.36 -3.48
CA SER A 138 -9.43 10.77 -3.88
C SER A 138 -10.25 11.64 -2.94
N ASP A 139 -11.17 11.04 -2.20
CA ASP A 139 -11.99 11.68 -1.17
C ASP A 139 -11.28 11.78 0.19
N ARG A 140 -10.08 11.22 0.33
CA ARG A 140 -9.27 11.21 1.56
C ARG A 140 -8.05 12.12 1.45
N ILE A 141 -8.33 13.39 1.23
CA ILE A 141 -7.32 14.46 1.10
C ILE A 141 -6.50 14.59 2.39
N ASP A 142 -7.13 14.38 3.55
CA ASP A 142 -6.48 14.38 4.86
C ASP A 142 -5.32 13.37 4.96
N ILE A 143 -5.55 12.14 4.48
CA ILE A 143 -4.52 11.10 4.42
C ILE A 143 -3.44 11.48 3.40
N TYR A 144 -3.85 11.95 2.23
CA TYR A 144 -2.92 12.34 1.17
C TYR A 144 -1.95 13.42 1.62
N ASP A 145 -2.47 14.50 2.17
CA ASP A 145 -1.68 15.65 2.61
C ASP A 145 -0.67 15.24 3.69
N GLU A 146 -1.05 14.35 4.59
CA GLU A 146 -0.15 13.89 5.64
C GLU A 146 0.93 12.96 5.09
N PHE A 147 0.60 11.99 4.22
CA PHE A 147 1.61 11.17 3.54
C PHE A 147 2.56 12.03 2.70
N TYR A 148 2.04 13.01 1.96
CA TYR A 148 2.82 13.97 1.18
C TYR A 148 3.77 14.78 2.06
N LYS A 149 3.26 15.34 3.16
CA LYS A 149 4.04 16.10 4.13
C LYS A 149 5.16 15.25 4.72
N GLN A 150 4.86 14.02 5.15
CA GLN A 150 5.88 13.12 5.69
C GLN A 150 6.95 12.83 4.65
N LEU A 151 6.57 12.50 3.41
CA LEU A 151 7.50 12.25 2.32
C LEU A 151 8.43 13.45 2.05
N ASN A 152 7.90 14.67 1.98
CA ASN A 152 8.72 15.88 1.76
C ASN A 152 9.57 16.28 2.97
N SER A 153 9.11 15.99 4.18
CA SER A 153 9.86 16.36 5.39
C SER A 153 11.23 15.69 5.45
N PHE A 154 11.38 14.55 4.77
CA PHE A 154 12.65 13.86 4.57
C PHE A 154 13.51 14.46 3.44
N GLN A 155 12.95 15.29 2.54
CA GLN A 155 13.65 15.90 1.40
C GLN A 155 14.15 17.32 1.67
N GLN A 156 14.68 17.64 2.86
CA GLN A 156 15.14 19.01 3.12
C GLN A 156 16.10 19.48 2.00
N HIS A 157 15.63 20.46 1.20
CA HIS A 157 16.09 20.98 -0.10
C HIS A 157 15.26 20.56 -1.33
N GLU A 158 14.18 21.33 -1.54
CA GLU A 158 13.71 21.94 -2.81
C GLU A 158 12.17 21.93 -2.87
N GLN A 159 11.58 23.04 -2.42
CA GLN A 159 10.14 23.25 -2.51
C GLN A 159 9.78 23.97 -3.81
N ASN A 160 8.86 23.40 -4.57
CA ASN A 160 7.91 24.15 -5.38
C ASN A 160 6.53 23.48 -5.28
N PRO A 161 5.49 24.15 -4.73
CA PRO A 161 4.29 23.49 -4.21
C PRO A 161 3.18 23.32 -5.25
N ILE A 162 3.50 22.82 -6.46
CA ILE A 162 2.46 22.59 -7.49
C ILE A 162 2.74 21.29 -8.27
N LYS A 163 2.63 20.12 -7.64
CA LYS A 163 2.50 18.83 -8.33
C LYS A 163 1.53 17.89 -7.61
N LYS A 164 0.62 17.27 -8.38
CA LYS A 164 -0.42 16.30 -7.92
C LYS A 164 0.12 14.89 -7.62
N SER A 165 1.39 14.62 -7.89
CA SER A 165 2.06 13.35 -7.68
C SER A 165 3.48 13.63 -7.22
N VAL A 166 3.93 12.95 -6.18
CA VAL A 166 5.22 13.23 -5.54
C VAL A 166 6.00 11.95 -5.49
N SER A 167 7.24 12.02 -5.98
CA SER A 167 8.11 10.86 -6.05
C SER A 167 9.47 11.17 -5.49
N ILE A 168 10.03 10.21 -4.76
CA ILE A 168 11.42 10.23 -4.33
C ILE A 168 12.10 8.99 -4.89
N THR A 169 13.26 9.19 -5.51
CA THR A 169 14.20 8.10 -5.81
C THR A 169 15.21 8.03 -4.69
N ILE A 170 15.35 6.86 -4.07
CA ILE A 170 16.28 6.62 -2.97
C ILE A 170 17.16 5.45 -3.40
N GLU A 171 18.44 5.74 -3.67
CA GLU A 171 19.47 4.79 -4.09
C GLU A 171 19.01 3.81 -5.18
N LYS A 172 18.44 2.68 -4.76
CA LYS A 172 18.06 1.52 -5.57
C LYS A 172 16.55 1.42 -5.82
N GLY A 173 15.73 2.33 -5.28
CA GLY A 173 14.28 2.25 -5.29
C GLY A 173 13.58 3.59 -5.51
N LYS A 174 12.26 3.54 -5.64
CA LYS A 174 11.41 4.71 -5.87
C LYS A 174 10.14 4.63 -5.03
N ILE A 175 9.84 5.70 -4.29
CA ILE A 175 8.58 5.90 -3.58
C ILE A 175 7.74 6.89 -4.38
N GLU A 176 6.47 6.57 -4.62
CA GLU A 176 5.49 7.46 -5.26
C GLU A 176 4.23 7.57 -4.38
N ILE A 177 3.68 8.78 -4.27
CA ILE A 177 2.35 9.02 -3.67
C ILE A 177 1.44 9.58 -4.76
N GLU A 178 0.29 8.92 -4.95
CA GLU A 178 -0.74 9.35 -5.90
C GLU A 178 -2.14 9.30 -5.28
N GLN A 179 -2.98 10.30 -5.58
CA GLN A 179 -4.42 10.26 -5.26
C GLN A 179 -5.13 9.40 -6.29
N GLY A 180 -5.92 8.41 -5.86
CA GLY A 180 -6.67 7.57 -6.77
C GLY A 180 -7.50 6.47 -6.12
N ASP A 181 -8.45 5.95 -6.88
CA ASP A 181 -9.13 4.69 -6.55
C ASP A 181 -8.31 3.54 -7.17
N ILE A 182 -7.80 2.65 -6.30
CA ILE A 182 -6.97 1.51 -6.70
C ILE A 182 -7.71 0.53 -7.63
N ILE A 183 -9.05 0.61 -7.64
CA ILE A 183 -9.95 -0.26 -8.40
C ILE A 183 -10.67 0.47 -9.53
N LYS A 184 -11.15 1.70 -9.32
CA LYS A 184 -11.88 2.49 -10.32
C LYS A 184 -10.98 3.54 -10.96
N GLN A 185 -10.35 3.18 -12.07
CA GLN A 185 -9.37 4.07 -12.67
C GLN A 185 -10.02 5.18 -13.49
N ASN A 186 -10.01 6.39 -12.93
CA ASN A 186 -9.91 7.66 -13.66
C ASN A 186 -8.94 8.59 -12.91
N VAL A 187 -7.66 8.20 -12.92
CA VAL A 187 -6.59 8.98 -12.29
C VAL A 187 -5.52 9.29 -13.34
N ILE A 188 -5.15 10.57 -13.38
CA ILE A 188 -4.22 11.19 -14.31
C ILE A 188 -2.97 11.59 -13.52
N ILE A 189 -1.85 10.88 -13.69
CA ILE A 189 -0.49 11.36 -14.02
C ILE A 189 0.53 10.22 -13.84
N ILE A 190 1.67 10.35 -14.53
CA ILE A 190 2.77 9.39 -14.66
C ILE A 190 4.03 10.10 -14.16
N ILE A 191 4.87 9.43 -13.35
CA ILE A 191 6.29 9.79 -13.25
C ILE A 191 7.11 8.64 -13.82
N ASN A 192 7.58 8.84 -15.04
CA ASN A 192 8.54 7.97 -15.72
C ASN A 192 9.95 8.48 -15.38
N LEU A 193 10.82 7.63 -14.87
CA LEU A 193 12.25 7.94 -14.77
C LEU A 193 12.96 6.98 -15.72
N LYS A 194 13.68 7.57 -16.69
CA LYS A 194 14.71 6.87 -17.47
C LYS A 194 15.91 6.57 -16.59
#